data_AF-A0A962CAF6-F1
#
_entry.id   AF-A0A962CAF6-F1
#
_cell.length_a   1.000
_cell.length_b   1.000
_cell.length_c   1.000
_cell.angle_alpha   90.00
_cell.angle_beta   90.00
_cell.angle_gamma   90.00
#
_symmetry.space_group_name_H-M   'P 1'
#
loop_
_entity.id
_entity.type
_entity.pdbx_description
1 polymer ?
#
loop_
_entity_poly.entity_id
_entity_poly.type
_entity_poly.pdbx_seq_one_letter_code
_entity_poly.pdbx_strand_id
1 'polypeptide(L)' 'LPDWFAFLDPALVRGYGADDWIRYDSARVVRGAEITAACEAILSDPSVAYVHVRSKFNCFQCRVDRG' A
#
# COMPACT_ATOMS: atom_id res chain seq x y z
N LEU A 1 8.16 7.32 2.25
CA LEU A 1 7.88 7.32 0.79
C LEU A 1 8.28 8.67 0.21
N PRO A 2 8.69 8.76 -1.06
CA PRO A 2 9.01 10.05 -1.70
C PRO A 2 7.82 11.04 -1.72
N ASP A 3 8.09 12.34 -1.60
CA ASP A 3 7.05 13.37 -1.46
C ASP A 3 6.08 13.45 -2.65
N TRP A 4 6.51 13.06 -3.85
CA TRP A 4 5.66 13.08 -5.05
C TRP A 4 4.43 12.15 -4.93
N PHE A 5 4.46 11.14 -4.05
CA PHE A 5 3.30 10.28 -3.78
C PHE A 5 2.10 11.05 -3.23
N ALA A 6 2.29 12.25 -2.66
CA ALA A 6 1.20 13.13 -2.24
C ALA A 6 0.24 13.48 -3.39
N PHE A 7 0.70 13.46 -4.64
CA PHE A 7 -0.11 13.75 -5.83
C PHE A 7 -0.85 12.53 -6.39
N LEU A 8 -0.60 11.33 -5.85
CA LEU A 8 -1.30 10.11 -6.23
C LEU A 8 -2.66 10.06 -5.52
N ASP A 9 -3.62 10.86 -6.00
CA ASP A 9 -4.93 11.04 -5.37
C ASP A 9 -6.09 10.57 -6.28
N PRO A 10 -6.83 9.49 -5.91
CA PRO A 10 -6.52 8.55 -4.84
C PRO A 10 -5.46 7.52 -5.26
N ALA A 11 -4.85 6.89 -4.26
CA ALA A 11 -4.00 5.72 -4.40
C ALA A 11 -4.71 4.46 -3.87
N LEU A 12 -4.38 3.32 -4.45
CA LEU A 12 -4.82 2.01 -3.96
C LEU A 12 -3.64 1.37 -3.22
N VAL A 13 -3.85 0.97 -1.97
CA VAL A 13 -2.88 0.19 -1.20
C VAL A 13 -3.41 -1.22 -0.96
N ARG A 14 -2.57 -2.22 -1.15
CA ARG A 14 -2.92 -3.64 -0.98
C ARG A 14 -1.80 -4.38 -0.27
N GLY A 15 -2.10 -4.98 0.88
CA GLY A 15 -1.20 -5.90 1.56
C GLY A 15 -1.17 -7.27 0.89
N TYR A 16 0.00 -7.88 0.91
CA TYR A 16 0.28 -9.20 0.38
C TYR A 16 0.87 -10.09 1.47
N GLY A 17 0.48 -11.36 1.51
CA GLY A 17 1.12 -12.37 2.36
C GLY A 17 2.48 -12.81 1.80
N ALA A 18 3.18 -13.65 2.56
CA ALA A 18 4.43 -14.27 2.12
C ALA A 18 4.24 -15.28 0.97
N ASP A 19 3.00 -15.63 0.67
CA ASP A 19 2.54 -16.45 -0.46
C ASP A 19 2.28 -15.62 -1.73
N ASP A 20 2.59 -14.32 -1.72
CA ASP A 20 2.33 -13.35 -2.78
C ASP A 20 0.83 -13.19 -3.13
N TRP A 21 -0.06 -13.61 -2.24
CA TRP A 21 -1.51 -13.40 -2.37
C TRP A 21 -1.96 -12.12 -1.68
N ILE A 22 -2.89 -11.40 -2.31
CA ILE A 22 -3.52 -10.21 -1.73
C ILE A 22 -4.32 -10.63 -0.50
N ARG A 23 -4.03 -10.00 0.64
CA ARG A 23 -4.91 -10.05 1.82
C ARG A 23 -5.99 -9.00 1.64
N TYR A 24 -7.16 -9.39 1.11
CA TYR A 24 -8.17 -8.42 0.67
C TYR A 24 -8.69 -7.50 1.78
N ASP A 25 -8.67 -7.95 3.04
CA ASP A 25 -9.04 -7.12 4.20
C ASP A 25 -8.08 -5.93 4.43
N SER A 26 -6.87 -6.00 3.86
CA SER A 26 -5.89 -4.91 3.92
C SER A 26 -6.06 -3.86 2.81
N ALA A 27 -6.95 -4.09 1.83
CA ALA A 27 -7.10 -3.18 0.69
C ALA A 27 -7.72 -1.85 1.13
N ARG A 28 -7.08 -0.73 0.77
CA ARG A 28 -7.61 0.62 1.04
C ARG A 28 -7.46 1.52 -0.18
N VAL A 29 -8.39 2.46 -0.30
CA VAL A 29 -8.30 3.61 -1.20
C VAL A 29 -8.02 4.83 -0.33
N VAL A 30 -6.89 5.48 -0.52
CA VAL A 30 -6.40 6.56 0.36
C VAL A 30 -5.94 7.75 -0.46
N ARG A 31 -5.88 8.92 0.16
CA ARG A 31 -5.27 10.09 -0.49
C ARG A 31 -3.77 9.90 -0.59
N GLY A 32 -3.13 10.57 -1.56
CA GLY A 32 -1.68 10.49 -1.74
C GLY A 32 -0.89 10.82 -0.47
N ALA A 33 -1.32 11.84 0.27
CA ALA A 33 -0.71 12.26 1.53
C ALA A 33 -0.85 11.23 2.67
N GLU A 34 -1.77 10.27 2.56
CA GLU A 34 -2.07 9.27 3.59
C GLU A 34 -1.39 7.93 3.33
N ILE A 35 -0.72 7.75 2.18
CA ILE A 35 -0.16 6.46 1.75
C ILE A 35 0.82 5.89 2.80
N THR A 36 1.72 6.72 3.33
CA THR A 36 2.70 6.27 4.33
C THR A 36 2.00 5.67 5.57
N ALA A 37 1.08 6.43 6.16
CA ALA A 37 0.34 5.97 7.35
C ALA A 37 -0.52 4.74 7.05
N ALA A 38 -1.11 4.64 5.85
CA ALA A 38 -1.86 3.48 5.44
C ALA A 38 -0.98 2.23 5.28
N CYS A 39 0.21 2.37 4.68
CA CYS A 39 1.19 1.30 4.57
C CYS A 39 1.65 0.82 5.95
N GLU A 40 1.98 1.73 6.86
CA GLU A 40 2.38 1.38 8.24
C GLU A 40 1.28 0.63 8.98
N ALA A 41 0.03 1.11 8.90
CA ALA A 41 -1.11 0.44 9.52
C ALA A 41 -1.33 -0.97 8.95
N ILE A 42 -1.21 -1.15 7.64
CA ILE A 42 -1.33 -2.48 7.01
C ILE A 42 -0.16 -3.38 7.41
N LEU A 43 1.07 -2.88 7.41
CA LEU A 43 2.27 -3.63 7.76
C LEU A 43 2.37 -3.95 9.27
N SER A 44 1.52 -3.33 10.10
CA SER A 44 1.38 -3.72 11.51
C SER A 44 0.73 -5.09 11.68
N ASP A 45 -0.01 -5.58 10.67
CA ASP A 45 -0.53 -6.94 10.63
C ASP A 45 0.61 -7.92 10.25
N PRO A 46 0.96 -8.89 11.12
CA PRO A 46 2.01 -9.85 10.84
C PRO A 46 1.68 -10.83 9.70
N SER A 47 0.41 -10.96 9.32
CA SER A 47 0.00 -11.77 8.17
C SER A 47 0.31 -11.11 6.81
N VAL A 48 0.65 -9.81 6.83
CA VAL A 48 1.10 -9.04 5.67
C VAL A 48 2.62 -8.97 5.64
N ALA A 49 3.20 -9.46 4.55
CA ALA A 49 4.63 -9.44 4.28
C ALA A 49 5.08 -8.11 3.67
N TYR A 50 4.30 -7.56 2.74
CA TYR A 50 4.59 -6.28 2.07
C TYR A 50 3.32 -5.61 1.55
N VAL A 51 3.39 -4.34 1.17
CA VAL A 51 2.28 -3.57 0.58
C VAL A 51 2.64 -3.13 -0.82
N HIS A 52 1.70 -3.24 -1.77
CA HIS A 52 1.79 -2.55 -3.04
C HIS A 52 1.00 -1.25 -3.00
N VAL A 53 1.64 -0.16 -3.43
CA VAL A 53 0.99 1.11 -3.76
C VAL A 53 0.72 1.12 -5.26
N ARG A 54 -0.50 1.46 -5.63
CA ARG A 54 -0.96 1.53 -7.02
C ARG A 54 -1.70 2.83 -7.28
N SER A 55 -1.71 3.26 -8.54
CA SER A 55 -2.53 4.40 -8.97
C SER A 55 -4.03 4.05 -8.89
N LYS A 56 -4.90 5.07 -9.01
CA LYS A 56 -6.35 4.88 -9.16
C LYS A 56 -6.76 3.97 -10.33
N PHE A 57 -5.88 3.78 -11.30
CA PHE A 57 -6.06 2.87 -12.45
C PHE A 57 -5.36 1.51 -12.25
N ASN A 58 -5.00 1.17 -11.01
CA ASN A 58 -4.37 -0.10 -10.63
C ASN A 58 -2.95 -0.33 -11.19
N CYS A 59 -2.31 0.69 -11.75
CA CYS A 59 -0.91 0.60 -12.19
C CYS A 59 0.01 0.50 -10.97
N PHE A 60 0.90 -0.48 -10.94
CA PHE A 60 1.94 -0.60 -9.91
C PHE A 60 2.78 0.68 -9.83
N GLN A 61 3.02 1.19 -8.61
CA GLN A 61 3.90 2.33 -8.38
C GLN A 61 5.14 1.89 -7.59
N CYS A 62 4.93 1.21 -6.47
CA CYS A 62 6.02 0.66 -5.67
C CYS A 62 5.54 -0.48 -4.76
N ARG A 63 6.52 -1.19 -4.21
CA ARG A 63 6.38 -2.11 -3.08
C ARG A 63 6.97 -1.44 -1.84
N VAL A 64 6.31 -1.64 -0.71
CA VAL A 64 6.73 -1.19 0.61
C VAL A 64 6.91 -2.42 1.47
N ASP A 65 8.14 -2.63 1.92
CA ASP A 65 8.52 -3.71 2.82
C ASP A 65 8.62 -3.20 4.26
N ARG A 66 8.65 -4.12 5.22
CA ARG A 66 8.88 -3.80 6.64
C ARG A 66 10.38 -3.56 6.85
N GLY A 67 10.80 -2.31 7.01
CA GLY A 67 12.19 -1.90 7.23
C GLY A 67 12.51 -0.55 6.61
#